data_AF-A0A1F6SGE9-F1
#
_entry.id   AF-A0A1F6SGE9-F1
#
_cell.length_a   1.000
_cell.length_b   1.000
_cell.length_c   1.000
_cell.angle_alpha   90.00
_cell.angle_beta   90.00
_cell.angle_gamma   90.00
#
_symmetry.space_group_name_H-M   'P 1'
#
loop_
_entity.id
_entity.type
_entity.pdbx_description
1 polymer ?
#
loop_
_entity_poly.entity_id
_entity_poly.type
_entity_poly.pdbx_seq_one_letter_code
_entity_poly.pdbx_strand_id
1 'polypeptide(L)'
;MFKDLGLFLLPKSNGQYYIIKGEGYVDVPLISTKPKIYNSKLDFQLDTSKIGNSEMQHLDFAYAASLIRTFMKDPTLVLTIRGRKFTPQFSFKVGSQLLEAHSVQTEVDAGYEGKNQVVLIEAKSSGTANTIIRQLYYPFRQWQEHTAKKVYLLFFEKNDIEDTYYIWQFKFVDPEDYNSIRLVRSKSFKII
;
A
#
# COMPACT_ATOMS: atom_id res chain seq x y z
N MET A 1 0.36 -5.60 25.86
CA MET A 1 0.27 -7.07 26.04
C MET A 1 0.68 -7.85 24.79
N PHE A 2 -0.05 -7.82 23.66
CA PHE A 2 0.32 -8.61 22.47
C PHE A 2 1.71 -8.22 21.90
N LYS A 3 1.95 -6.92 21.69
CA LYS A 3 3.24 -6.42 21.20
C LYS A 3 4.41 -6.76 22.14
N ASP A 4 4.21 -6.60 23.45
CA ASP A 4 5.22 -6.90 24.48
C ASP A 4 5.56 -8.41 24.56
N LEU A 5 4.62 -9.26 24.15
CA LEU A 5 4.79 -10.71 24.07
C LEU A 5 5.28 -11.18 22.68
N GLY A 6 5.51 -10.26 21.74
CA GLY A 6 5.88 -10.57 20.36
C GLY A 6 4.78 -11.34 19.62
N LEU A 7 3.51 -11.04 19.92
CA LEU A 7 2.33 -11.68 19.34
C LEU A 7 1.59 -10.72 18.39
N PHE A 8 1.06 -11.25 17.30
CA PHE A 8 0.18 -10.52 16.40
C PHE A 8 -0.94 -11.40 15.84
N LEU A 9 -1.98 -10.75 15.30
CA LEU A 9 -3.18 -11.41 14.79
C LEU A 9 -3.22 -11.42 13.26
N LEU A 10 -3.42 -12.60 12.70
CA LEU A 10 -3.70 -12.78 11.27
C LEU A 10 -5.09 -13.37 11.06
N PRO A 11 -5.91 -12.79 10.18
CA PRO A 11 -7.22 -13.36 9.87
C PRO A 11 -7.06 -14.67 9.09
N LYS A 12 -7.75 -15.71 9.56
CA LYS A 12 -7.92 -16.99 8.86
C LYS A 12 -9.13 -16.93 7.92
N SER A 13 -10.25 -16.47 8.46
CA SER A 13 -11.53 -16.28 7.78
C SER A 13 -12.38 -15.30 8.59
N ASN A 14 -13.59 -14.96 8.13
CA ASN A 14 -14.44 -14.01 8.85
C ASN A 14 -14.72 -14.49 10.29
N GLY A 15 -14.29 -13.68 11.26
CA GLY A 15 -14.43 -13.97 12.69
C GLY A 15 -13.40 -14.95 13.27
N GLN A 16 -12.49 -15.50 12.46
CA GLN A 16 -11.44 -16.42 12.91
C GLN A 16 -10.05 -15.83 12.71
N TYR A 17 -9.22 -15.92 13.74
CA TYR A 17 -7.87 -15.36 13.75
C TYR A 17 -6.85 -16.36 14.27
N TYR A 18 -5.66 -16.32 13.68
CA TYR A 18 -4.47 -16.91 14.26
C TYR A 18 -3.83 -15.94 15.25
N ILE A 19 -3.31 -16.47 16.34
CA ILE A 19 -2.38 -15.77 17.23
C ILE A 19 -0.99 -16.30 16.90
N ILE A 20 -0.13 -15.44 16.35
CA ILE A 20 1.19 -15.81 15.86
C ILE A 20 2.25 -15.14 16.73
N LYS A 21 3.32 -15.88 17.06
CA LYS A 21 4.52 -15.33 17.71
C LYS A 21 5.57 -15.02 16.66
N GLY A 22 6.04 -13.78 16.62
CA GLY A 22 7.03 -13.31 15.64
C GLY A 22 6.84 -11.84 15.29
N GLU A 23 7.49 -11.39 14.21
CA GLU A 23 7.37 -10.03 13.71
C GLU A 23 6.22 -9.92 12.71
N GLY A 24 5.23 -9.08 13.05
CA GLY A 24 4.00 -8.89 12.27
C GLY A 24 3.94 -7.55 11.53
N TYR A 25 4.89 -6.66 11.81
CA TYR A 25 4.93 -5.28 11.37
C TYR A 25 6.16 -5.02 10.51
N VAL A 26 6.07 -4.00 9.68
CA VAL A 26 7.19 -3.48 8.90
C VAL A 26 7.36 -2.00 9.21
N ASP A 27 8.60 -1.58 9.37
CA ASP A 27 8.93 -0.18 9.58
C ASP A 27 8.73 0.62 8.28
N VAL A 28 8.26 1.85 8.45
CA VAL A 28 8.15 2.85 7.39
C VAL A 28 9.25 3.88 7.65
N PRO A 29 10.41 3.75 6.99
CA PRO A 29 11.56 4.60 7.30
C PRO A 29 11.32 6.03 6.83
N LEU A 30 11.78 6.98 7.65
CA LEU A 30 11.76 8.40 7.31
C LEU A 30 12.53 8.68 6.01
N ILE A 31 12.00 9.58 5.20
CA ILE A 31 12.68 10.07 4.00
C ILE A 31 13.39 11.38 4.37
N SER A 32 14.69 11.30 4.66
CA SER A 32 15.49 12.48 5.04
C SER A 32 15.97 13.33 3.87
N THR A 33 15.77 12.88 2.63
CA THR A 33 16.16 13.63 1.44
C THR A 33 15.17 14.76 1.14
N LYS A 34 15.69 15.89 0.66
CA LYS A 34 14.86 17.04 0.23
C LYS A 34 13.79 16.61 -0.78
N PRO A 35 12.52 17.03 -0.62
CA PRO A 35 11.45 16.69 -1.56
C PRO A 35 11.77 17.12 -2.98
N LYS A 36 11.48 16.25 -3.94
CA LYS A 36 11.62 16.57 -5.36
C LYS A 36 10.47 17.42 -5.82
N ILE A 37 10.77 18.54 -6.47
CA ILE A 37 9.74 19.31 -7.18
C ILE A 37 9.21 18.44 -8.32
N TYR A 38 7.90 18.25 -8.34
CA TYR A 38 7.18 17.50 -9.38
C TYR A 38 6.19 18.43 -10.05
N ASN A 39 6.45 18.76 -11.32
CA ASN A 39 5.50 19.52 -12.13
C ASN A 39 4.31 18.63 -12.48
N SER A 40 3.12 19.03 -12.05
CA SER A 40 1.87 18.38 -12.41
C SER A 40 1.73 18.29 -13.93
N LYS A 41 1.14 17.18 -14.40
CA LYS A 41 0.78 17.03 -15.83
C LYS A 41 -0.61 17.56 -16.16
N LEU A 42 -1.31 18.12 -15.18
CA LEU A 42 -2.59 18.79 -15.40
C LEU A 42 -2.36 20.11 -16.14
N ASP A 43 -3.21 20.40 -17.10
CA ASP A 43 -3.28 21.66 -17.85
C ASP A 43 -4.32 22.64 -17.27
N PHE A 44 -4.98 22.26 -16.18
CA PHE A 44 -5.94 23.08 -15.43
C PHE A 44 -5.82 22.83 -13.92
N GLN A 45 -6.42 23.73 -13.14
CA GLN A 45 -6.50 23.61 -11.68
C GLN A 45 -7.74 22.80 -11.28
N LEU A 46 -7.59 21.90 -10.31
CA LEU A 46 -8.70 21.16 -9.74
C LEU A 46 -9.31 21.95 -8.59
N ASP A 47 -10.44 22.62 -8.83
CA ASP A 47 -11.07 23.45 -7.79
C ASP A 47 -11.69 22.60 -6.66
N THR A 48 -12.21 21.42 -6.99
CA THR A 48 -12.82 20.52 -6.00
C THR A 48 -11.80 19.82 -5.11
N SER A 49 -10.55 19.64 -5.55
CA SER A 49 -9.50 19.06 -4.71
C SER A 49 -9.01 20.01 -3.62
N LYS A 50 -9.38 21.29 -3.68
CA LYS A 50 -9.09 22.31 -2.67
C LYS A 50 -10.08 22.29 -1.50
N ILE A 51 -11.19 21.56 -1.62
CA ILE A 51 -12.28 21.54 -0.64
C ILE A 51 -12.18 20.26 0.20
N GLY A 52 -11.68 20.40 1.42
CA GLY A 52 -11.43 19.26 2.33
C GLY A 52 -9.94 18.96 2.48
N ASN A 53 -9.62 18.02 3.36
CA ASN A 53 -8.24 17.61 3.63
C ASN A 53 -8.20 16.18 4.17
N SER A 54 -8.42 15.19 3.29
CA SER A 54 -8.38 13.76 3.64
C SER A 54 -7.29 13.01 2.88
N GLU A 55 -6.83 11.88 3.42
CA GLU A 55 -5.81 11.05 2.76
C GLU A 55 -6.26 10.61 1.36
N MET A 56 -7.55 10.27 1.22
CA MET A 56 -8.12 9.85 -0.07
C MET A 56 -8.12 10.99 -1.10
N GLN A 57 -8.43 12.22 -0.68
CA GLN A 57 -8.42 13.36 -1.58
C GLN A 57 -7.00 13.68 -2.06
N HIS A 58 -6.01 13.57 -1.17
CA HIS A 58 -4.60 13.73 -1.54
C HIS A 58 -4.10 12.64 -2.47
N LEU A 59 -4.54 11.41 -2.26
CA LEU A 59 -4.24 10.29 -3.14
C LEU A 59 -4.84 10.50 -4.54
N ASP A 60 -6.10 10.94 -4.60
CA ASP A 60 -6.80 11.27 -5.83
C ASP A 60 -6.10 12.40 -6.59
N PHE A 61 -5.72 13.47 -5.89
CA PHE A 61 -4.98 14.58 -6.47
C PHE A 61 -3.61 14.15 -7.00
N ALA A 62 -2.83 13.38 -6.23
CA ALA A 62 -1.53 12.86 -6.66
C ALA A 62 -1.64 11.99 -7.91
N TYR A 63 -2.70 11.19 -8.02
CA TYR A 63 -2.97 10.42 -9.23
C TYR A 63 -3.40 11.29 -10.42
N ALA A 64 -4.27 12.28 -10.20
CA ALA A 64 -4.71 13.22 -11.25
C ALA A 64 -3.52 14.04 -11.80
N ALA A 65 -2.64 14.53 -10.93
CA ALA A 65 -1.38 15.17 -11.29
C ALA A 65 -0.36 14.23 -11.99
N SER A 66 -0.70 12.94 -12.12
CA SER A 66 0.13 11.88 -12.68
C SER A 66 1.41 11.55 -11.88
N LEU A 67 1.46 11.92 -10.59
CA LEU A 67 2.59 11.59 -9.72
C LEU A 67 2.75 10.08 -9.57
N ILE A 68 1.65 9.35 -9.33
CA ILE A 68 1.67 7.87 -9.20
C ILE A 68 2.20 7.21 -10.48
N ARG A 69 1.72 7.65 -11.66
CA ARG A 69 2.21 7.19 -12.98
C ARG A 69 3.70 7.43 -13.14
N THR A 70 4.16 8.64 -12.79
CA THR A 70 5.57 9.01 -12.90
C THR A 70 6.44 8.21 -11.94
N PHE A 71 6.01 8.05 -10.68
CA PHE A 71 6.73 7.26 -9.69
C PHE A 71 6.88 5.81 -10.16
N MET A 72 5.79 5.21 -10.63
CA MET A 72 5.75 3.83 -11.12
C MET A 72 6.30 3.64 -12.54
N LYS A 73 6.67 4.73 -13.23
CA LYS A 73 7.13 4.74 -14.62
C LYS A 73 6.15 4.02 -15.57
N ASP A 74 4.86 4.19 -15.32
CA ASP A 74 3.80 3.59 -16.12
C ASP A 74 2.70 4.63 -16.39
N PRO A 75 2.67 5.21 -17.60
CA PRO A 75 1.65 6.19 -17.96
C PRO A 75 0.26 5.57 -18.18
N THR A 76 0.17 4.23 -18.25
CA THR A 76 -1.07 3.51 -18.60
C THR A 76 -1.94 3.19 -17.39
N LEU A 77 -1.48 3.48 -16.18
CA LEU A 77 -2.22 3.22 -14.95
C LEU A 77 -3.58 3.95 -14.97
N VAL A 78 -4.64 3.15 -14.80
CA VAL A 78 -6.03 3.58 -14.61
C VAL A 78 -6.58 3.03 -13.29
N LEU A 79 -7.42 3.80 -12.60
CA LEU A 79 -8.03 3.35 -11.34
C LEU A 79 -9.05 2.24 -11.63
N THR A 80 -8.86 1.05 -11.07
CA THR A 80 -9.75 -0.11 -11.30
C THR A 80 -10.15 -0.85 -10.03
N ILE A 81 -9.43 -0.63 -8.92
CA ILE A 81 -9.64 -1.34 -7.66
C ILE A 81 -9.88 -0.34 -6.54
N ARG A 82 -10.97 -0.49 -5.80
CA ARG A 82 -11.29 0.26 -4.58
C ARG A 82 -12.17 -0.52 -3.62
N GLY A 83 -12.07 -0.14 -2.35
CA GLY A 83 -12.96 -0.57 -1.28
C GLY A 83 -12.77 -2.02 -0.91
N ARG A 84 -13.80 -2.60 -0.31
CA ARG A 84 -13.72 -3.92 0.32
C ARG A 84 -13.96 -5.06 -0.65
N LYS A 85 -13.15 -6.10 -0.53
CA LYS A 85 -13.29 -7.38 -1.25
C LYS A 85 -12.95 -8.54 -0.34
N PHE A 86 -13.33 -9.74 -0.74
CA PHE A 86 -12.95 -10.96 -0.04
C PHE A 86 -11.77 -11.62 -0.76
N THR A 87 -10.81 -12.13 0.00
CA THR A 87 -9.70 -12.90 -0.57
C THR A 87 -10.17 -14.27 -1.08
N PRO A 88 -9.52 -14.82 -2.13
CA PRO A 88 -9.58 -16.26 -2.39
C PRO A 88 -8.92 -17.05 -1.24
N GLN A 89 -8.95 -18.37 -1.34
CA GLN A 89 -8.15 -19.24 -0.49
C GLN A 89 -6.68 -19.19 -0.93
N PHE A 90 -5.77 -19.02 0.01
CA PHE A 90 -4.33 -19.14 -0.24
C PHE A 90 -3.58 -19.56 1.03
N SER A 91 -2.45 -20.25 0.84
CA SER A 91 -1.54 -20.63 1.91
C SER A 91 -0.27 -19.79 1.91
N PHE A 92 0.34 -19.67 3.08
CA PHE A 92 1.58 -18.92 3.26
C PHE A 92 2.27 -19.25 4.57
N LYS A 93 3.57 -18.93 4.64
CA LYS A 93 4.39 -19.10 5.82
C LYS A 93 4.50 -17.81 6.63
N VAL A 94 4.59 -17.99 7.94
CA VAL A 94 5.03 -16.98 8.89
C VAL A 94 6.10 -17.63 9.76
N GLY A 95 7.36 -17.23 9.57
CA GLY A 95 8.49 -18.01 10.09
C GLY A 95 8.42 -19.47 9.61
N SER A 96 8.32 -20.42 10.55
CA SER A 96 8.19 -21.85 10.24
C SER A 96 6.75 -22.36 10.16
N GLN A 97 5.75 -21.52 10.43
CA GLN A 97 4.35 -21.93 10.49
C GLN A 97 3.69 -21.78 9.13
N LEU A 98 3.07 -22.85 8.62
CA LEU A 98 2.22 -22.80 7.44
C LEU A 98 0.78 -22.46 7.86
N LEU A 99 0.25 -21.38 7.30
CA LEU A 99 -1.09 -20.86 7.53
C LEU A 99 -1.90 -20.90 6.24
N GLU A 100 -3.22 -20.80 6.39
CA GLU A 100 -4.16 -20.65 5.29
C GLU A 100 -5.15 -19.53 5.61
N ALA A 101 -5.46 -18.70 4.61
CA ALA A 101 -6.52 -17.71 4.71
C ALA A 101 -7.53 -17.93 3.58
N HIS A 102 -8.82 -17.72 3.86
CA HIS A 102 -9.89 -17.73 2.88
C HIS A 102 -11.02 -16.79 3.31
N SER A 103 -11.69 -16.17 2.33
CA SER A 103 -12.85 -15.29 2.58
C SER A 103 -12.57 -14.19 3.62
N VAL A 104 -11.33 -13.69 3.69
CA VAL A 104 -10.96 -12.58 4.56
C VAL A 104 -11.34 -11.28 3.86
N GLN A 105 -12.03 -10.38 4.55
CA GLN A 105 -12.30 -9.07 4.01
C GLN A 105 -11.03 -8.20 4.04
N THR A 106 -10.62 -7.73 2.87
CA THR A 106 -9.56 -6.74 2.68
C THR A 106 -10.17 -5.44 2.21
N GLU A 107 -9.46 -4.33 2.43
CA GLU A 107 -9.80 -3.01 1.91
C GLU A 107 -8.58 -2.48 1.15
N VAL A 108 -8.82 -1.89 -0.01
CA VAL A 108 -7.79 -1.21 -0.81
C VAL A 108 -8.26 0.22 -1.07
N ASP A 109 -7.48 1.20 -0.64
CA ASP A 109 -7.79 2.62 -0.82
C ASP A 109 -7.83 2.99 -2.30
N ALA A 110 -6.79 2.59 -3.04
CA ALA A 110 -6.76 2.66 -4.48
C ALA A 110 -5.86 1.58 -5.08
N GLY A 111 -6.34 0.92 -6.12
CA GLY A 111 -5.51 0.09 -6.98
C GLY A 111 -5.64 0.51 -8.44
N TYR A 112 -4.48 0.70 -9.06
CA TYR A 112 -4.35 1.15 -10.43
C TYR A 112 -3.81 0.04 -11.31
N GLU A 113 -4.47 -0.22 -12.41
CA GLU A 113 -4.08 -1.22 -13.37
C GLU A 113 -3.52 -0.55 -14.62
N GLY A 114 -2.35 -1.00 -15.06
CA GLY A 114 -1.73 -0.61 -16.32
C GLY A 114 -1.67 -1.80 -17.27
N LYS A 115 -0.95 -1.63 -18.39
CA LYS A 115 -0.78 -2.68 -19.40
C LYS A 115 -0.10 -3.93 -18.81
N ASN A 116 0.93 -3.74 -17.98
CA ASN A 116 1.81 -4.82 -17.53
C ASN A 116 1.85 -5.02 -16.00
N GLN A 117 1.20 -4.15 -15.23
CA GLN A 117 1.29 -4.15 -13.78
C GLN A 117 0.00 -3.66 -13.11
N VAL A 118 -0.19 -4.06 -11.86
CA VAL A 118 -1.18 -3.53 -10.94
C VAL A 118 -0.44 -2.87 -9.78
N VAL A 119 -0.93 -1.73 -9.30
CA VAL A 119 -0.33 -0.97 -8.21
C VAL A 119 -1.38 -0.75 -7.15
N LEU A 120 -1.24 -1.42 -6.01
CA LEU A 120 -2.11 -1.26 -4.85
C LEU A 120 -1.50 -0.22 -3.92
N ILE A 121 -2.33 0.71 -3.44
CA ILE A 121 -1.93 1.79 -2.56
C ILE A 121 -2.74 1.70 -1.28
N GLU A 122 -2.03 1.80 -0.17
CA GLU A 122 -2.55 2.02 1.17
C GLU A 122 -2.10 3.42 1.61
N ALA A 123 -3.06 4.30 1.88
CA ALA A 123 -2.79 5.63 2.37
C ALA A 123 -2.62 5.62 3.89
N LYS A 124 -1.68 6.43 4.39
CA LYS A 124 -1.35 6.54 5.80
C LYS A 124 -1.47 7.97 6.28
N SER A 125 -1.85 8.10 7.55
CA SER A 125 -1.76 9.36 8.28
C SER A 125 -0.30 9.76 8.47
N SER A 126 -0.08 11.06 8.65
CA SER A 126 1.29 11.56 8.68
C SER A 126 2.10 11.07 9.88
N GLY A 127 3.36 10.68 9.64
CA GLY A 127 4.29 10.23 10.68
C GLY A 127 4.12 8.76 11.11
N THR A 128 3.47 7.93 10.28
CA THR A 128 3.33 6.49 10.55
C THR A 128 4.70 5.81 10.58
N ALA A 129 5.15 5.33 11.74
CA ALA A 129 6.49 4.74 11.92
C ALA A 129 6.58 3.26 11.53
N ASN A 130 5.49 2.51 11.71
CA ASN A 130 5.37 1.10 11.29
C ASN A 130 3.92 0.78 11.00
N THR A 131 3.70 -0.35 10.33
CA THR A 131 2.37 -0.82 9.99
C THR A 131 2.32 -2.33 9.93
N ILE A 132 1.15 -2.90 10.21
CA ILE A 132 0.96 -4.34 10.17
C ILE A 132 1.08 -4.83 8.72
N ILE A 133 1.92 -5.84 8.48
CA ILE A 133 2.25 -6.32 7.12
C ILE A 133 1.00 -6.80 6.37
N ARG A 134 0.00 -7.34 7.10
CA ARG A 134 -1.26 -7.85 6.50
C ARG A 134 -2.02 -6.82 5.67
N GLN A 135 -1.91 -5.52 5.97
CA GLN A 135 -2.55 -4.46 5.19
C GLN A 135 -2.02 -4.40 3.76
N LEU A 136 -0.79 -4.86 3.52
CA LEU A 136 -0.25 -5.05 2.19
C LEU A 136 -0.38 -6.49 1.70
N TYR A 137 -0.09 -7.46 2.56
CA TYR A 137 0.04 -8.86 2.14
C TYR A 137 -1.25 -9.46 1.63
N TYR A 138 -2.38 -9.25 2.32
CA TYR A 138 -3.65 -9.87 1.93
C TYR A 138 -4.20 -9.27 0.64
N PRO A 139 -4.21 -7.93 0.44
CA PRO A 139 -4.52 -7.36 -0.87
C PRO A 139 -3.57 -7.83 -1.97
N PHE A 140 -2.27 -7.92 -1.68
CA PHE A 140 -1.28 -8.45 -2.64
C PHE A 140 -1.63 -9.86 -3.09
N ARG A 141 -1.83 -10.80 -2.15
CA ARG A 141 -2.19 -12.18 -2.46
C ARG A 141 -3.50 -12.22 -3.24
N GLN A 142 -4.53 -11.51 -2.76
CA GLN A 142 -5.81 -11.46 -3.44
C GLN A 142 -5.67 -11.08 -4.92
N TRP A 143 -5.03 -9.95 -5.22
CA TRP A 143 -4.97 -9.46 -6.59
C TRP A 143 -3.97 -10.23 -7.45
N GLN A 144 -2.88 -10.74 -6.86
CA GLN A 144 -1.90 -11.53 -7.60
C GLN A 144 -2.48 -12.88 -8.08
N GLU A 145 -3.45 -13.46 -7.36
CA GLU A 145 -4.19 -14.65 -7.83
C GLU A 145 -5.18 -14.32 -8.98
N HIS A 146 -5.61 -13.06 -9.11
CA HIS A 146 -6.60 -12.65 -10.12
C HIS A 146 -5.98 -12.07 -11.41
N THR A 147 -4.66 -11.88 -11.46
CA THR A 147 -4.00 -11.37 -12.66
C THR A 147 -2.60 -11.95 -12.85
N ALA A 148 -2.23 -12.18 -14.11
CA ALA A 148 -0.85 -12.50 -14.48
C ALA A 148 0.07 -11.27 -14.45
N LYS A 149 -0.50 -10.06 -14.34
CA LYS A 149 0.28 -8.82 -14.19
C LYS A 149 1.01 -8.83 -12.85
N LYS A 150 2.16 -8.17 -12.82
CA LYS A 150 2.89 -8.01 -11.56
C LYS A 150 2.18 -7.02 -10.64
N VAL A 151 1.91 -7.42 -9.41
CA VAL A 151 1.32 -6.55 -8.39
C VAL A 151 2.43 -5.84 -7.60
N TYR A 152 2.36 -4.51 -7.54
CA TYR A 152 3.22 -3.65 -6.72
C TYR A 152 2.42 -3.03 -5.58
N LEU A 153 3.12 -2.73 -4.49
CA LEU A 153 2.53 -2.24 -3.25
C LEU A 153 3.15 -0.89 -2.92
N LEU A 154 2.31 0.12 -2.67
CA LEU A 154 2.74 1.44 -2.24
C LEU A 154 2.11 1.79 -0.89
N PHE A 155 2.92 2.35 0.00
CA PHE A 155 2.40 3.29 0.99
C PHE A 155 2.47 4.69 0.44
N PHE A 156 1.42 5.45 0.74
CA PHE A 156 1.26 6.84 0.36
C PHE A 156 0.93 7.66 1.60
N GLU A 157 1.63 8.77 1.79
CA GLU A 157 1.36 9.70 2.88
C GLU A 157 1.41 11.12 2.34
N LYS A 158 0.51 11.97 2.84
CA LYS A 158 0.61 13.42 2.69
C LYS A 158 0.91 14.03 4.05
N ASN A 159 1.99 14.80 4.12
CA ASN A 159 2.25 15.71 5.23
C ASN A 159 1.71 17.10 4.87
N ASP A 160 0.77 17.61 5.67
CA ASP A 160 0.12 18.90 5.41
C ASP A 160 0.94 20.09 5.86
N ILE A 161 1.77 19.93 6.89
CA ILE A 161 2.61 21.00 7.42
C ILE A 161 3.73 21.36 6.44
N GLU A 162 4.38 20.33 5.89
CA GLU A 162 5.50 20.48 4.94
C GLU A 162 5.04 20.55 3.48
N ASP A 163 3.74 20.35 3.23
CA ASP A 163 3.15 20.23 1.91
C ASP A 163 3.91 19.25 1.00
N THR A 164 4.12 18.03 1.53
CA THR A 164 4.97 17.02 0.91
C THR A 164 4.26 15.67 0.83
N TYR A 165 4.32 15.06 -0.35
CA TYR A 165 3.84 13.72 -0.64
C TYR A 165 4.98 12.71 -0.50
N TYR A 166 4.74 11.63 0.24
CA TYR A 166 5.71 10.56 0.46
C TYR A 166 5.17 9.26 -0.13
N ILE A 167 6.04 8.52 -0.84
CA ILE A 167 5.70 7.24 -1.46
C ILE A 167 6.79 6.23 -1.14
N TRP A 168 6.39 5.09 -0.57
CA TRP A 168 7.25 3.94 -0.33
C TRP A 168 6.76 2.75 -1.12
N GLN A 169 7.64 2.16 -1.93
CA GLN A 169 7.32 0.95 -2.67
C GLN A 169 7.83 -0.28 -1.92
N PHE A 170 6.92 -1.21 -1.66
CA PHE A 170 7.23 -2.50 -1.06
C PHE A 170 7.08 -3.63 -2.08
N LYS A 171 7.69 -4.78 -1.76
CA LYS A 171 7.48 -6.05 -2.43
C LYS A 171 7.54 -7.18 -1.42
N PHE A 172 6.88 -8.30 -1.72
CA PHE A 172 7.21 -9.59 -1.12
C PHE A 172 8.23 -10.27 -2.02
N VAL A 173 9.39 -10.63 -1.47
CA VAL A 173 10.45 -11.33 -2.23
C VAL A 173 10.00 -12.74 -2.57
N ASP A 174 9.32 -13.38 -1.63
CA ASP A 174 8.64 -14.65 -1.81
C ASP A 174 7.14 -14.44 -1.51
N PRO A 175 6.25 -14.53 -2.51
CA PRO A 175 4.81 -14.37 -2.31
C PRO A 175 4.22 -15.32 -1.28
N GLU A 176 4.85 -16.46 -0.98
CA GLU A 176 4.39 -17.45 -0.01
C GLU A 176 4.98 -17.25 1.39
N ASP A 177 5.82 -16.24 1.61
CA ASP A 177 6.38 -15.88 2.91
C ASP A 177 5.93 -14.48 3.32
N TYR A 178 5.11 -14.42 4.38
CA TYR A 178 4.60 -13.18 4.96
C TYR A 178 5.72 -12.25 5.45
N ASN A 179 6.83 -12.80 5.93
CA ASN A 179 7.96 -12.04 6.46
C ASN A 179 8.96 -11.64 5.35
N SER A 180 8.69 -11.98 4.09
CA SER A 180 9.54 -11.63 2.94
C SER A 180 9.34 -10.19 2.43
N ILE A 181 8.50 -9.39 3.10
CA ILE A 181 8.27 -7.99 2.75
C ILE A 181 9.56 -7.18 2.82
N ARG A 182 9.85 -6.40 1.78
CA ARG A 182 11.01 -5.51 1.72
C ARG A 182 10.64 -4.18 1.10
N LEU A 183 11.18 -3.09 1.66
CA LEU A 183 11.17 -1.79 1.01
C LEU A 183 12.09 -1.83 -0.22
N VAL A 184 11.56 -1.43 -1.38
CA VAL A 184 12.28 -1.36 -2.65
C VAL A 184 12.90 0.03 -2.84
N ARG A 185 12.11 1.07 -2.60
CA ARG A 185 12.53 2.47 -2.70
C ARG A 185 11.51 3.37 -2.04
N SER A 186 11.93 4.57 -1.66
CA SER A 186 11.05 5.62 -1.18
C SER A 186 11.44 6.96 -1.79
N LYS A 187 10.46 7.85 -1.99
CA LYS A 187 10.68 9.22 -2.48
C LYS A 187 9.67 10.18 -1.89
N SER A 188 10.11 11.42 -1.68
CA SER A 188 9.26 12.56 -1.31
C SER A 188 9.14 13.55 -2.47
N PHE A 189 7.98 14.19 -2.58
CA PHE A 189 7.64 15.10 -3.67
C PHE A 189 6.86 16.31 -3.17
N LYS A 190 7.10 17.47 -3.79
CA LYS A 190 6.20 18.61 -3.73
C LYS A 190 5.60 18.83 -5.11
N ILE A 191 4.29 18.73 -5.22
CA ILE A 191 3.57 18.92 -6.49
C ILE A 191 3.42 20.42 -6.73
N ILE A 192 3.82 20.90 -7.90
CA ILE A 192 3.61 22.28 -8.36
C ILE A 192 2.88 22.32 -9.70
#